data_AF-A0A7V7RQ51-F1
#
_entry.id   AF-A0A7V7RQ51-F1
#
_cell.length_a   1.000
_cell.length_b   1.000
_cell.length_c   1.000
_cell.angle_alpha   90.00
_cell.angle_beta   90.00
_cell.angle_gamma   90.00
#
_symmetry.space_group_name_H-M   'P 1'
#
loop_
_entity.id
_entity.type
_entity.pdbx_description
1 polymer ?
#
loop_
_entity_poly.entity_id
_entity_poly.type
_entity_poly.pdbx_seq_one_letter_code
_entity_poly.pdbx_strand_id
1 'polypeptide(L)'
;MKILQLKVQCFHLEEMKEFYHGILEMKLVMDRENAFAVQAGSTKLVFEKNINLPFYHICFRTNDEHFDYMFEKLGHVSALLANEKGEYRMNWEGQQAYFTDPDGNIIEMLVRSPLHVGEKGSWQDVGEVGMPVSIVGDMQNELKPYIHDQFEKESETFAFFGDREGVVVIVKEGRPWFPTDRQAVISSWKMVVEGKKNGTFKHPDFPYEIETRKKWEGSMQAMQFRMARPTNQLKKLQHFYIDGLGLKKLGDFNHGGYEGLMIGLPDKTYHLEFIQTEEKMKLPEPTKEHLLVFYMPDQHEWRTAVARLNDMGYTEVLPENLYWGRGGITIEDPDGWRVVLMNSPGI
;
A
#
# COMPACT_ATOMS: atom_id res chain seq x y z
N MET A 1 -3.70 11.68 -6.38
CA MET A 1 -2.93 11.02 -5.33
C MET A 1 -3.93 10.39 -4.38
N LYS A 2 -4.63 9.36 -4.85
CA LYS A 2 -5.54 8.61 -3.99
C LYS A 2 -4.75 7.86 -2.92
N ILE A 3 -5.14 8.01 -1.65
CA ILE A 3 -4.49 7.34 -0.51
C ILE A 3 -5.09 5.95 -0.33
N LEU A 4 -4.34 4.90 -0.67
CA LEU A 4 -4.80 3.52 -0.61
C LEU A 4 -4.62 2.91 0.78
N GLN A 5 -3.49 3.23 1.42
CA GLN A 5 -3.20 2.80 2.78
C GLN A 5 -2.47 3.91 3.52
N LEU A 6 -2.89 4.19 4.75
CA LEU A 6 -2.17 5.04 5.68
C LEU A 6 -1.81 4.21 6.91
N LYS A 7 -0.56 4.26 7.31
CA LYS A 7 -0.04 3.59 8.50
C LYS A 7 0.52 4.64 9.44
N VAL A 8 -0.07 4.71 10.62
CA VAL A 8 0.30 5.62 11.70
C VAL A 8 0.59 4.82 12.98
N GLN A 9 1.07 5.52 14.00
CA GLN A 9 1.31 4.97 15.32
C GLN A 9 0.20 5.40 16.28
N CYS A 10 0.04 4.70 17.39
CA CYS A 10 -0.88 5.11 18.45
C CYS A 10 -0.34 4.71 19.83
N PHE A 11 -0.71 5.46 20.87
CA PHE A 11 -0.38 5.11 22.24
C PHE A 11 -1.54 4.34 22.88
N HIS A 12 -2.79 4.80 22.81
CA HIS A 12 -3.93 4.13 23.46
C HIS A 12 -4.61 3.07 22.55
N LEU A 13 -3.88 2.00 22.18
CA LEU A 13 -4.31 1.02 21.14
C LEU A 13 -5.77 0.54 21.26
N GLU A 14 -6.22 0.10 22.43
CA GLU A 14 -7.59 -0.42 22.59
C GLU A 14 -8.64 0.69 22.53
N GLU A 15 -8.37 1.85 23.11
CA GLU A 15 -9.26 3.01 23.07
C GLU A 15 -9.37 3.56 21.63
N MET A 16 -8.24 3.62 20.92
CA MET A 16 -8.19 3.96 19.51
C MET A 16 -8.99 2.96 18.68
N LYS A 17 -8.85 1.65 18.94
CA LYS A 17 -9.65 0.63 18.25
C LYS A 17 -11.15 0.84 18.48
N GLU A 18 -11.58 1.03 19.73
CA GLU A 18 -12.98 1.29 20.07
C GLU A 18 -13.49 2.59 19.44
N PHE A 19 -12.67 3.64 19.40
CA PHE A 19 -13.04 4.90 18.77
C PHE A 19 -13.23 4.75 17.26
N TYR A 20 -12.25 4.20 16.54
CA TYR A 20 -12.33 4.07 15.09
C TYR A 20 -13.34 3.00 14.63
N HIS A 21 -13.45 1.87 15.34
CA HIS A 21 -14.38 0.80 14.98
C HIS A 21 -15.79 1.01 15.56
N GLY A 22 -15.91 1.35 16.85
CA GLY A 22 -17.19 1.47 17.55
C GLY A 22 -17.85 2.84 17.38
N ILE A 23 -17.09 3.94 17.54
CA ILE A 23 -17.64 5.30 17.44
C ILE A 23 -17.73 5.74 15.98
N LEU A 24 -16.62 5.70 15.22
CA LEU A 24 -16.63 6.07 13.81
C LEU A 24 -17.21 5.00 12.89
N GLU A 25 -17.57 3.82 13.42
CA GLU A 25 -18.21 2.72 12.67
C GLU A 25 -17.40 2.24 11.46
N MET A 26 -16.07 2.41 11.48
CA MET A 26 -15.23 1.89 10.42
C MET A 26 -15.07 0.37 10.56
N LYS A 27 -15.12 -0.34 9.43
CA LYS A 27 -14.99 -1.80 9.42
C LYS A 27 -13.59 -2.22 9.89
N LEU A 28 -13.50 -2.99 10.96
CA LEU A 28 -12.26 -3.63 11.41
C LEU A 28 -11.83 -4.70 10.39
N VAL A 29 -10.59 -4.60 9.88
CA VAL A 29 -10.02 -5.52 8.87
C VAL A 29 -8.76 -6.24 9.34
N MET A 30 -8.20 -5.84 10.48
CA MET A 30 -7.08 -6.51 11.14
C MET A 30 -7.15 -6.21 12.63
N ASP A 31 -6.97 -7.24 13.46
CA ASP A 31 -6.76 -7.11 14.90
C ASP A 31 -5.59 -8.00 15.32
N ARG A 32 -4.57 -7.42 15.93
CA ARG A 32 -3.33 -8.06 16.39
C ARG A 32 -2.95 -7.45 17.73
N GLU A 33 -2.14 -8.18 18.50
CA GLU A 33 -1.68 -7.77 19.83
C GLU A 33 -1.13 -6.33 19.91
N ASN A 34 -0.39 -5.88 18.89
CA ASN A 34 0.26 -4.56 18.86
C ASN A 34 -0.21 -3.67 17.70
N ALA A 35 -1.28 -4.03 17.00
CA ALA A 35 -1.78 -3.25 15.86
C ALA A 35 -3.23 -3.60 15.49
N PHE A 36 -3.99 -2.62 15.04
CA PHE A 36 -5.28 -2.86 14.38
C PHE A 36 -5.36 -2.09 13.06
N ALA A 37 -6.31 -2.47 12.20
CA ALA A 37 -6.60 -1.71 11.00
C ALA A 37 -8.11 -1.64 10.74
N VAL A 38 -8.56 -0.48 10.29
CA VAL A 38 -9.94 -0.23 9.87
C VAL A 38 -10.00 0.21 8.41
N GLN A 39 -11.18 0.07 7.82
CA GLN A 39 -11.47 0.54 6.46
C GLN A 39 -12.19 1.90 6.54
N ALA A 40 -11.47 2.98 6.25
CA ALA A 40 -12.02 4.32 6.08
C ALA A 40 -12.41 4.48 4.61
N GLY A 41 -13.61 4.01 4.23
CA GLY A 41 -14.05 3.98 2.84
C GLY A 41 -13.11 3.19 1.94
N SER A 42 -12.42 3.84 1.00
CA SER A 42 -11.45 3.18 0.12
C SER A 42 -10.02 3.12 0.67
N THR A 43 -9.72 3.80 1.78
CA THR A 43 -8.40 3.79 2.44
C THR A 43 -8.35 2.77 3.57
N LYS A 44 -7.32 1.91 3.57
CA LYS A 44 -6.98 1.08 4.74
C LYS A 44 -6.15 1.90 5.73
N LEU A 45 -6.67 2.13 6.92
CA LEU A 45 -5.98 2.85 7.99
C LEU A 45 -5.43 1.85 9.01
N VAL A 46 -4.13 1.88 9.26
CA VAL A 46 -3.42 0.96 10.16
C VAL A 46 -2.82 1.75 11.32
N PHE A 47 -3.09 1.30 12.54
CA PHE A 47 -2.51 1.83 13.76
C PHE A 47 -1.58 0.79 14.39
N GLU A 48 -0.34 1.17 14.67
CA GLU A 48 0.61 0.35 15.42
C GLU A 48 0.89 0.96 16.79
N LYS A 49 0.92 0.12 17.83
CA LYS A 49 1.25 0.54 19.19
C LYS A 49 2.66 1.15 19.23
N ASN A 50 2.77 2.32 19.85
CA ASN A 50 4.03 2.97 20.21
C ASN A 50 4.02 3.31 21.71
N ILE A 51 5.21 3.37 22.29
CA ILE A 51 5.46 3.81 23.67
C ILE A 51 5.41 5.33 23.81
N ASN A 52 5.57 6.07 22.71
CA ASN A 52 5.47 7.52 22.69
C ASN A 52 4.12 7.91 22.09
N LEU A 53 3.47 8.91 22.69
CA LEU A 53 2.23 9.51 22.17
C LEU A 53 2.53 10.27 20.87
N PRO A 54 2.05 9.78 19.71
CA PRO A 54 2.22 10.50 18.47
C PRO A 54 1.15 11.58 18.34
N PHE A 55 1.26 12.40 17.30
CA PHE A 55 0.23 13.36 16.95
C PHE A 55 0.12 13.53 15.44
N TYR A 56 -1.11 13.47 14.95
CA TYR A 56 -1.46 13.58 13.54
C TYR A 56 -2.61 14.57 13.33
N HIS A 57 -2.61 15.16 12.13
CA HIS A 57 -3.81 15.70 11.52
C HIS A 57 -4.21 14.78 10.36
N ILE A 58 -5.45 14.31 10.35
CA ILE A 58 -5.99 13.42 9.31
C ILE A 58 -7.38 13.91 8.95
N CYS A 59 -7.66 14.04 7.65
CA CYS A 59 -8.99 14.38 7.15
C CYS A 59 -9.65 13.16 6.50
N PHE A 60 -10.85 12.82 6.94
CA PHE A 60 -11.72 11.83 6.31
C PHE A 60 -12.79 12.52 5.47
N ARG A 61 -12.97 12.05 4.24
CA ARG A 61 -14.05 12.55 3.39
C ARG A 61 -15.32 11.76 3.59
N THR A 62 -16.45 12.44 3.46
CA THR A 62 -17.79 11.88 3.65
C THR A 62 -18.82 12.59 2.75
N ASN A 63 -20.09 12.16 2.82
CA ASN A 63 -21.24 12.84 2.21
C ASN A 63 -22.08 13.56 3.29
N ASP A 64 -23.05 14.38 2.86
CA ASP A 64 -23.89 15.16 3.78
C ASP A 64 -24.64 14.30 4.82
N GLU A 65 -25.26 13.19 4.39
CA GLU A 65 -26.06 12.32 5.27
C GLU A 65 -25.20 11.70 6.38
N HIS A 66 -24.02 11.17 6.03
CA HIS A 66 -23.10 10.59 6.99
C HIS A 66 -22.40 11.63 7.84
N PHE A 67 -22.16 12.84 7.30
CA PHE A 67 -21.64 13.96 8.08
C PHE A 67 -22.59 14.35 9.21
N ASP A 68 -23.88 14.57 8.92
CA ASP A 68 -24.86 14.95 9.94
C ASP A 68 -24.96 13.87 11.03
N TYR A 69 -25.03 12.60 10.63
CA TYR A 69 -25.05 11.46 11.55
C TYR A 69 -23.81 11.42 12.47
N MET A 70 -22.61 11.49 11.89
CA MET A 70 -21.36 11.45 12.65
C MET A 70 -21.17 12.69 13.52
N PHE A 71 -21.62 13.86 13.07
CA PHE A 71 -21.57 15.10 13.84
C PHE A 71 -22.40 14.99 15.13
N GLU A 72 -23.64 14.49 15.05
CA GLU A 72 -24.47 14.25 16.24
C GLU A 72 -23.81 13.23 17.19
N LYS A 73 -23.34 12.10 16.64
CA LYS A 73 -22.70 11.03 17.43
C LYS A 73 -21.45 11.51 18.14
N LEU A 74 -20.57 12.25 17.45
CA LEU A 74 -19.34 12.82 18.01
C LEU A 74 -19.63 13.91 19.04
N GLY A 75 -20.75 14.64 18.89
CA GLY A 75 -21.25 15.56 19.91
C GLY A 75 -21.64 14.85 21.20
N HIS A 76 -22.31 13.69 21.12
CA HIS A 76 -22.71 12.92 22.30
C HIS A 76 -21.52 12.37 23.11
N VAL A 77 -20.41 12.06 22.45
CA VAL A 77 -19.18 11.62 23.13
C VAL A 77 -18.21 12.78 23.42
N SER A 78 -18.64 14.03 23.22
CA SER A 78 -17.86 15.25 23.48
C SER A 78 -16.49 15.29 22.79
N ALA A 79 -16.39 14.71 21.59
CA ALA A 79 -15.15 14.66 20.82
C ALA A 79 -14.95 15.88 19.90
N LEU A 80 -16.02 16.59 19.56
CA LEU A 80 -15.99 17.73 18.63
C LEU A 80 -15.14 18.90 19.15
N LEU A 81 -14.46 19.58 18.22
CA LEU A 81 -13.65 20.77 18.46
C LEU A 81 -14.34 22.00 17.86
N ALA A 82 -14.49 23.05 18.67
CA ALA A 82 -14.95 24.34 18.21
C ALA A 82 -13.79 25.18 17.65
N ASN A 83 -14.09 26.06 16.70
CA ASN A 83 -13.17 27.13 16.31
C ASN A 83 -13.13 28.26 17.35
N GLU A 84 -12.31 29.28 17.08
CA GLU A 84 -12.18 30.49 17.91
C GLU A 84 -13.50 31.24 18.17
N LYS A 85 -14.52 31.04 17.33
CA LYS A 85 -15.86 31.62 17.48
C LYS A 85 -16.83 30.74 18.26
N GLY A 86 -16.40 29.57 18.72
CA GLY A 86 -17.25 28.58 19.39
C GLY A 86 -18.10 27.74 18.42
N GLU A 87 -17.82 27.79 17.11
CA GLU A 87 -18.56 27.04 16.10
C GLU A 87 -17.95 25.64 15.93
N TYR A 88 -18.77 24.59 16.01
CA TYR A 88 -18.33 23.20 15.80
C TYR A 88 -18.51 22.72 14.34
N ARG A 89 -19.40 23.39 13.60
CA ARG A 89 -19.69 23.11 12.19
C ARG A 89 -19.25 24.31 11.36
N MET A 90 -18.40 24.08 10.38
CA MET A 90 -17.86 25.10 9.50
C MET A 90 -18.20 24.78 8.04
N ASN A 91 -18.08 25.76 7.16
CA ASN A 91 -18.27 25.58 5.73
C ASN A 91 -17.20 26.35 4.95
N TRP A 92 -16.21 25.61 4.44
CA TRP A 92 -15.14 26.15 3.60
C TRP A 92 -14.88 25.16 2.47
N GLU A 93 -15.36 25.50 1.27
CA GLU A 93 -15.39 24.60 0.09
C GLU A 93 -16.10 23.24 0.30
N GLY A 94 -16.88 23.13 1.38
CA GLY A 94 -17.46 21.89 1.86
C GLY A 94 -17.82 22.03 3.33
N GLN A 95 -18.81 21.27 3.77
CA GLN A 95 -19.12 21.21 5.19
C GLN A 95 -18.00 20.47 5.91
N GLN A 96 -17.52 21.02 7.02
CA GLN A 96 -16.43 20.41 7.77
C GLN A 96 -16.64 20.56 9.27
N ALA A 97 -16.09 19.62 10.01
CA ALA A 97 -16.04 19.63 11.47
C ALA A 97 -14.78 18.89 11.91
N TYR A 98 -14.29 19.27 13.09
CA TYR A 98 -13.07 18.74 13.67
C TYR A 98 -13.39 18.03 14.97
N PHE A 99 -12.63 16.98 15.29
CA PHE A 99 -12.77 16.25 16.54
C PHE A 99 -11.43 15.63 16.94
N THR A 100 -11.36 15.14 18.18
CA THR A 100 -10.21 14.41 18.70
C THR A 100 -10.48 12.92 18.83
N ASP A 101 -9.46 12.11 18.56
CA ASP A 101 -9.44 10.71 18.96
C ASP A 101 -8.79 10.54 20.35
N PRO A 102 -8.71 9.32 20.92
CA PRO A 102 -8.12 9.09 22.24
C PRO A 102 -6.63 9.46 22.39
N ASP A 103 -5.86 9.49 21.30
CA ASP A 103 -4.48 10.01 21.33
C ASP A 103 -4.41 11.54 21.17
N GLY A 104 -5.57 12.18 20.97
CA GLY A 104 -5.73 13.60 20.78
C GLY A 104 -5.35 14.06 19.38
N ASN A 105 -5.27 13.17 18.39
CA ASN A 105 -5.08 13.55 16.99
C ASN A 105 -6.21 14.48 16.55
N ILE A 106 -5.91 15.45 15.69
CA ILE A 106 -6.95 16.34 15.14
C ILE A 106 -7.48 15.68 13.88
N ILE A 107 -8.71 15.19 13.97
CA ILE A 107 -9.41 14.56 12.87
C ILE A 107 -10.38 15.56 12.27
N GLU A 108 -10.32 15.71 10.96
CA GLU A 108 -11.30 16.47 10.18
C GLU A 108 -12.27 15.50 9.51
N MET A 109 -13.56 15.80 9.53
CA MET A 109 -14.52 15.22 8.60
C MET A 109 -14.97 16.29 7.61
N LEU A 110 -14.85 15.98 6.33
CA LEU A 110 -15.09 16.93 5.24
C LEU A 110 -16.07 16.35 4.23
N VAL A 111 -17.14 17.10 3.97
CA VAL A 111 -18.07 16.80 2.87
C VAL A 111 -17.44 17.27 1.57
N ARG A 112 -17.16 16.31 0.68
CA ARG A 112 -16.82 16.57 -0.72
C ARG A 112 -17.79 15.81 -1.62
N SER A 113 -18.10 16.40 -2.77
CA SER A 113 -18.88 15.71 -3.82
C SER A 113 -18.21 14.36 -4.10
N PRO A 114 -18.97 13.25 -4.14
CA PRO A 114 -18.40 11.92 -4.24
C PRO A 114 -17.56 11.79 -5.51
N LEU A 115 -16.26 11.49 -5.35
CA LEU A 115 -15.39 11.08 -6.47
C LEU A 115 -15.78 9.69 -6.99
N HIS A 116 -16.46 8.90 -6.16
CA HIS A 116 -16.89 7.54 -6.46
C HIS A 116 -18.35 7.31 -6.02
N VAL A 117 -19.15 6.73 -6.91
CA VAL A 117 -20.53 6.32 -6.63
C VAL A 117 -20.49 4.97 -5.90
N GLY A 118 -20.38 4.97 -4.58
CA GLY A 118 -20.35 3.76 -3.75
C GLY A 118 -20.89 4.02 -2.34
N GLU A 119 -21.68 3.06 -1.83
CA GLU A 119 -22.44 3.03 -0.56
C GLU A 119 -22.97 4.39 -0.05
N LYS A 120 -24.28 4.63 -0.25
CA LYS A 120 -24.99 5.77 0.36
C LYS A 120 -24.74 5.76 1.87
N GLY A 121 -24.22 6.88 2.41
CA GLY A 121 -24.10 7.10 3.86
C GLY A 121 -22.89 6.47 4.57
N SER A 122 -21.65 6.63 4.07
CA SER A 122 -20.44 6.17 4.78
C SER A 122 -19.20 7.05 4.56
N TRP A 123 -18.12 6.78 5.31
CA TRP A 123 -16.77 7.34 5.06
C TRP A 123 -16.27 6.96 3.66
N GLN A 124 -15.68 7.91 2.94
CA GLN A 124 -15.25 7.73 1.54
C GLN A 124 -13.77 7.33 1.42
N ASP A 125 -12.88 8.01 2.14
CA ASP A 125 -11.43 7.77 2.20
C ASP A 125 -10.74 8.72 3.19
N VAL A 126 -9.43 8.56 3.33
CA VAL A 126 -8.55 9.62 3.86
C VAL A 126 -8.23 10.58 2.71
N GLY A 127 -8.64 11.84 2.86
CA GLY A 127 -8.38 12.90 1.89
C GLY A 127 -7.08 13.65 2.15
N GLU A 128 -6.73 13.84 3.43
CA GLU A 128 -5.58 14.66 3.84
C GLU A 128 -4.79 14.04 4.99
N VAL A 129 -3.47 14.22 4.96
CA VAL A 129 -2.56 13.80 6.04
C VAL A 129 -1.54 14.90 6.32
N GLY A 130 -1.41 15.30 7.57
CA GLY A 130 -0.43 16.29 8.00
C GLY A 130 1.02 15.81 7.84
N MET A 131 1.89 16.67 7.33
CA MET A 131 3.32 16.41 7.14
C MET A 131 4.17 17.56 7.70
N PRO A 132 4.38 17.60 9.03
CA PRO A 132 5.25 18.60 9.64
C PRO A 132 6.71 18.44 9.20
N VAL A 133 7.36 19.54 8.82
CA VAL A 133 8.75 19.59 8.35
C VAL A 133 9.44 20.87 8.80
N SER A 134 10.77 20.91 8.72
CA SER A 134 11.53 22.13 9.02
C SER A 134 11.35 23.22 7.95
N ILE A 135 11.35 22.83 6.66
CA ILE A 135 11.27 23.72 5.50
C ILE A 135 10.27 23.16 4.48
N VAL A 136 9.14 23.86 4.30
CA VAL A 136 8.02 23.40 3.44
C VAL A 136 8.44 23.28 1.98
N GLY A 137 9.17 24.26 1.45
CA GLY A 137 9.57 24.29 0.04
C GLY A 137 10.53 23.16 -0.35
N ASP A 138 11.42 22.76 0.55
CA ASP A 138 12.37 21.67 0.31
C ASP A 138 11.62 20.34 0.20
N MET A 139 10.71 20.06 1.15
CA MET A 139 9.87 18.86 1.10
C MET A 139 9.02 18.80 -0.18
N GLN A 140 8.43 19.91 -0.63
CA GLN A 140 7.68 19.92 -1.90
C GLN A 140 8.59 19.52 -3.08
N ASN A 141 9.81 20.04 -3.14
CA ASN A 141 10.75 19.72 -4.22
C ASN A 141 11.20 18.25 -4.19
N GLU A 142 11.36 17.69 -3.00
CA GLU A 142 11.71 16.27 -2.82
C GLU A 142 10.58 15.31 -3.19
N LEU A 143 9.31 15.70 -3.01
CA LEU A 143 8.15 14.87 -3.34
C LEU A 143 7.76 14.90 -4.83
N LYS A 144 8.03 16.01 -5.54
CA LYS A 144 7.68 16.21 -6.98
C LYS A 144 8.07 15.05 -7.92
N PRO A 145 9.22 14.37 -7.76
CA PRO A 145 9.58 13.25 -8.63
C PRO A 145 8.68 12.00 -8.48
N TYR A 146 7.95 11.90 -7.36
CA TYR A 146 7.18 10.71 -6.96
C TYR A 146 5.68 10.92 -7.13
N ILE A 147 5.18 12.08 -6.71
CA ILE A 147 3.75 12.39 -6.64
C ILE A 147 3.43 13.56 -7.57
N HIS A 148 2.33 13.44 -8.30
CA HIS A 148 1.80 14.55 -9.07
C HIS A 148 1.17 15.59 -8.14
N ASP A 149 1.63 16.83 -8.27
CA ASP A 149 1.10 17.97 -7.54
C ASP A 149 0.33 18.90 -8.49
N GLN A 150 -0.84 19.36 -8.05
CA GLN A 150 -1.70 20.34 -8.73
C GLN A 150 -1.74 21.68 -7.99
N PHE A 151 -1.16 21.76 -6.80
CA PHE A 151 -1.20 22.95 -5.97
C PHE A 151 0.10 23.74 -6.13
N GLU A 152 0.00 25.06 -6.04
CA GLU A 152 1.17 25.92 -5.91
C GLU A 152 1.52 26.11 -4.43
N LYS A 153 2.75 26.52 -4.14
CA LYS A 153 3.16 26.84 -2.77
C LYS A 153 2.32 28.00 -2.25
N GLU A 154 1.55 27.77 -1.18
CA GLU A 154 0.74 28.81 -0.55
C GLU A 154 1.56 29.77 0.30
N SER A 155 2.46 29.25 1.15
CA SER A 155 3.28 30.08 2.03
C SER A 155 4.58 29.40 2.46
N GLU A 156 5.44 30.11 3.20
CA GLU A 156 6.65 29.55 3.80
C GLU A 156 6.39 28.54 4.93
N THR A 157 5.16 28.48 5.46
CA THR A 157 4.83 27.64 6.62
C THR A 157 3.75 26.59 6.34
N PHE A 158 3.17 26.61 5.15
CA PHE A 158 2.00 25.81 4.80
C PHE A 158 1.92 25.64 3.28
N ALA A 159 1.67 24.41 2.82
CA ALA A 159 1.27 24.11 1.46
C ALA A 159 0.49 22.78 1.40
N PHE A 160 -0.55 22.73 0.58
CA PHE A 160 -1.06 21.45 0.08
C PHE A 160 -0.11 20.89 -0.98
N PHE A 161 -0.01 19.56 -1.03
CA PHE A 161 0.78 18.87 -2.04
C PHE A 161 0.08 17.57 -2.46
N GLY A 162 -0.29 17.45 -3.74
CA GLY A 162 -1.08 16.32 -4.26
C GLY A 162 -2.13 16.78 -5.28
N ASP A 163 -3.32 16.18 -5.25
CA ASP A 163 -4.41 16.58 -6.14
C ASP A 163 -5.79 16.38 -5.48
N ARG A 164 -6.87 16.54 -6.24
CA ARG A 164 -8.24 16.40 -5.73
C ARG A 164 -8.58 15.02 -5.15
N GLU A 165 -7.84 13.97 -5.49
CA GLU A 165 -8.06 12.64 -4.91
C GLU A 165 -7.38 12.46 -3.55
N GLY A 166 -6.42 13.32 -3.20
CA GLY A 166 -5.78 13.34 -1.89
C GLY A 166 -4.56 14.24 -1.83
N VAL A 167 -4.24 14.75 -0.64
CA VAL A 167 -3.13 15.68 -0.39
C VAL A 167 -2.35 15.30 0.87
N VAL A 168 -1.07 15.66 0.90
CA VAL A 168 -0.34 15.87 2.16
C VAL A 168 -0.33 17.35 2.48
N VAL A 169 -0.60 17.68 3.74
CA VAL A 169 -0.62 19.07 4.22
C VAL A 169 0.74 19.35 4.84
N ILE A 170 1.64 19.92 4.03
CA ILE A 170 3.03 20.18 4.43
C ILE A 170 3.04 21.46 5.26
N VAL A 171 3.45 21.34 6.52
CA VAL A 171 3.46 22.46 7.47
C VAL A 171 4.81 22.60 8.13
N LYS A 172 5.17 23.83 8.50
CA LYS A 172 6.35 24.05 9.35
C LYS A 172 6.09 23.47 10.74
N GLU A 173 7.04 22.70 11.26
CA GLU A 173 7.00 22.23 12.65
C GLU A 173 6.79 23.41 13.61
N GLY A 174 5.94 23.21 14.62
CA GLY A 174 5.53 24.25 15.56
C GLY A 174 4.35 25.12 15.09
N ARG A 175 3.96 25.07 13.81
CA ARG A 175 2.76 25.79 13.33
C ARG A 175 1.50 25.18 13.99
N PRO A 176 0.57 26.00 14.53
CA PRO A 176 -0.66 25.48 15.10
C PRO A 176 -1.57 24.86 14.03
N TRP A 177 -2.27 23.78 14.41
CA TRP A 177 -3.30 23.14 13.59
C TRP A 177 -4.68 23.70 13.93
N PHE A 178 -5.31 24.35 12.95
CA PHE A 178 -6.72 24.71 13.03
C PHE A 178 -7.58 23.47 13.37
N PRO A 179 -8.62 23.59 14.23
CA PRO A 179 -9.12 24.80 14.90
C PRO A 179 -8.46 25.10 16.27
N THR A 180 -7.31 24.49 16.55
CA THR A 180 -6.63 24.53 17.85
C THR A 180 -5.31 25.31 17.80
N ASP A 181 -4.72 25.57 18.97
CA ASP A 181 -3.33 26.04 19.08
C ASP A 181 -2.32 24.90 19.20
N ARG A 182 -2.75 23.64 18.99
CA ARG A 182 -1.85 22.48 19.12
C ARG A 182 -0.82 22.52 17.99
N GLN A 183 0.44 22.55 18.39
CA GLN A 183 1.57 22.67 17.47
C GLN A 183 1.75 21.40 16.63
N ALA A 184 2.07 21.59 15.36
CA ALA A 184 2.51 20.54 14.46
C ALA A 184 3.82 19.93 14.95
N VAL A 185 3.83 18.62 15.21
CA VAL A 185 5.01 17.86 15.62
C VAL A 185 5.26 16.71 14.66
N ILE A 186 6.52 16.35 14.48
CA ILE A 186 6.91 15.28 13.57
C ILE A 186 6.58 13.93 14.20
N SER A 187 5.66 13.19 13.57
CA SER A 187 5.30 11.81 13.95
C SER A 187 5.44 10.89 12.74
N SER A 188 5.90 9.65 12.96
CA SER A 188 6.11 8.72 11.84
C SER A 188 4.80 8.31 11.20
N TRP A 189 4.77 8.30 9.87
CA TRP A 189 3.72 7.65 9.11
C TRP A 189 4.27 7.08 7.81
N LYS A 190 3.59 6.07 7.29
CA LYS A 190 3.86 5.48 5.96
C LYS A 190 2.59 5.45 5.14
N MET A 191 2.70 5.75 3.86
CA MET A 191 1.55 5.85 2.98
C MET A 191 1.77 5.06 1.69
N VAL A 192 0.70 4.44 1.18
CA VAL A 192 0.65 3.87 -0.16
C VAL A 192 -0.36 4.67 -0.96
N VAL A 193 0.04 5.21 -2.11
CA VAL A 193 -0.80 6.06 -2.97
C VAL A 193 -0.84 5.58 -4.41
N GLU A 194 -1.92 5.91 -5.12
CA GLU A 194 -1.96 5.81 -6.58
C GLU A 194 -1.08 6.88 -7.23
N GLY A 195 -0.34 6.49 -8.26
CA GLY A 195 0.52 7.36 -9.05
C GLY A 195 0.62 6.95 -10.52
N LYS A 196 1.37 7.73 -11.30
CA LYS A 196 1.61 7.46 -12.74
C LYS A 196 2.65 6.35 -12.97
N LYS A 197 3.50 6.08 -11.98
CA LYS A 197 4.58 5.09 -12.00
C LYS A 197 4.76 4.50 -10.60
N ASN A 198 5.28 3.28 -10.54
CA ASN A 198 5.74 2.70 -9.28
C ASN A 198 6.94 3.49 -8.74
N GLY A 199 7.03 3.65 -7.43
CA GLY A 199 8.10 4.39 -6.79
C GLY A 199 8.08 4.27 -5.27
N THR A 200 9.19 4.63 -4.65
CA THR A 200 9.29 4.71 -3.20
C THR A 200 10.07 5.95 -2.83
N PHE A 201 9.43 6.81 -2.05
CA PHE A 201 10.04 7.93 -1.38
C PHE A 201 10.25 7.56 0.09
N LYS A 202 11.46 7.76 0.60
CA LYS A 202 11.78 7.65 2.02
C LYS A 202 12.70 8.81 2.35
N HIS A 203 12.23 9.72 3.20
CA HIS A 203 13.03 10.88 3.56
C HIS A 203 14.20 10.44 4.47
N PRO A 204 15.42 11.00 4.30
CA PRO A 204 16.57 10.66 5.15
C PRO A 204 16.40 11.11 6.61
N ASP A 205 15.91 12.33 6.84
CA ASP A 205 15.81 12.94 8.17
C ASP A 205 14.42 12.86 8.82
N PHE A 206 13.33 12.98 8.04
CA PHE A 206 11.96 12.84 8.55
C PHE A 206 11.45 11.40 8.46
N PRO A 207 10.58 10.97 9.40
CA PRO A 207 10.10 9.59 9.50
C PRO A 207 8.93 9.29 8.55
N TYR A 208 9.02 9.77 7.30
CA TYR A 208 8.00 9.66 6.27
C TYR A 208 8.42 8.70 5.16
N GLU A 209 7.49 7.84 4.75
CA GLU A 209 7.67 6.92 3.64
C GLU A 209 6.41 6.93 2.76
N ILE A 210 6.58 7.08 1.46
CA ILE A 210 5.49 6.99 0.48
C ILE A 210 5.84 5.97 -0.58
N GLU A 211 5.01 4.94 -0.71
CA GLU A 211 5.03 4.01 -1.83
C GLU A 211 4.00 4.46 -2.86
N THR A 212 4.46 4.85 -4.05
CA THR A 212 3.58 5.14 -5.17
C THR A 212 3.39 3.87 -5.99
N ARG A 213 2.13 3.56 -6.32
CA ARG A 213 1.79 2.42 -7.16
C ARG A 213 1.09 2.89 -8.42
N LYS A 214 1.56 2.41 -9.57
CA LYS A 214 0.97 2.75 -10.87
C LYS A 214 -0.49 2.31 -10.87
N LYS A 215 -1.40 3.24 -11.17
CA LYS A 215 -2.81 2.93 -11.41
C LYS A 215 -2.93 2.02 -12.63
N TRP A 216 -3.75 0.98 -12.50
CA TRP A 216 -4.02 0.06 -13.60
C TRP A 216 -4.78 0.78 -14.74
N GLU A 217 -4.42 0.50 -15.99
CA GLU A 217 -5.11 1.04 -17.16
C GLU A 217 -6.29 0.12 -17.52
N GLY A 218 -7.53 0.63 -17.45
CA GLY A 218 -8.76 -0.13 -17.68
C GLY A 218 -9.70 -0.19 -16.46
N SER A 219 -10.66 -1.12 -16.46
CA SER A 219 -11.66 -1.23 -15.39
C SER A 219 -11.20 -2.03 -14.16
N MET A 220 -10.17 -2.87 -14.30
CA MET A 220 -9.55 -3.57 -13.18
C MET A 220 -8.67 -2.59 -12.39
N GLN A 221 -8.75 -2.60 -11.05
CA GLN A 221 -7.99 -1.70 -10.16
C GLN A 221 -7.06 -2.52 -9.24
N ALA A 222 -6.43 -3.57 -9.77
CA ALA A 222 -5.49 -4.39 -9.00
C ALA A 222 -4.15 -3.66 -8.84
N MET A 223 -3.64 -3.61 -7.60
CA MET A 223 -2.38 -2.92 -7.26
C MET A 223 -1.19 -3.88 -7.09
N GLN A 224 -1.45 -5.19 -7.07
CA GLN A 224 -0.46 -6.25 -6.97
C GLN A 224 -1.07 -7.53 -7.54
N PHE A 225 -0.27 -8.32 -8.24
CA PHE A 225 -0.65 -9.61 -8.79
C PHE A 225 0.23 -10.73 -8.21
N ARG A 226 -0.40 -11.86 -7.93
CA ARG A 226 0.26 -13.05 -7.41
C ARG A 226 -0.29 -14.28 -8.11
N MET A 227 0.59 -15.19 -8.51
CA MET A 227 0.21 -16.55 -8.87
C MET A 227 0.74 -17.50 -7.81
N ALA A 228 -0.17 -18.15 -7.07
CA ALA A 228 0.17 -19.08 -6.01
C ALA A 228 -0.07 -20.52 -6.45
N ARG A 229 0.84 -21.45 -6.11
CA ARG A 229 0.60 -22.89 -6.28
C ARG A 229 1.22 -23.75 -5.17
N PRO A 230 0.62 -24.92 -4.85
CA PRO A 230 1.18 -25.83 -3.86
C PRO A 230 2.39 -26.60 -4.41
N THR A 231 3.25 -27.04 -3.49
CA THR A 231 4.42 -27.90 -3.78
C THR A 231 4.67 -28.85 -2.60
N ASN A 232 5.34 -29.97 -2.85
CA ASN A 232 5.86 -30.88 -1.81
C ASN A 232 7.40 -30.79 -1.67
N GLN A 233 8.03 -29.82 -2.35
CA GLN A 233 9.49 -29.69 -2.41
C GLN A 233 9.93 -28.22 -2.52
N LEU A 234 9.40 -27.38 -1.64
CA LEU A 234 9.61 -25.92 -1.57
C LEU A 234 11.09 -25.53 -1.66
N LYS A 235 11.98 -26.25 -0.97
CA LYS A 235 13.42 -26.00 -1.00
C LYS A 235 14.04 -26.16 -2.39
N LYS A 236 13.57 -27.13 -3.18
CA LYS A 236 14.04 -27.32 -4.56
C LYS A 236 13.54 -26.22 -5.48
N LEU A 237 12.30 -25.78 -5.29
CA LEU A 237 11.78 -24.62 -6.04
C LEU A 237 12.52 -23.34 -5.69
N GLN A 238 12.87 -23.15 -4.41
CA GLN A 238 13.73 -22.04 -4.00
C GLN A 238 15.06 -22.09 -4.75
N HIS A 239 15.73 -23.25 -4.79
CA HIS A 239 17.00 -23.41 -5.50
C HIS A 239 16.84 -23.15 -7.01
N PHE A 240 15.80 -23.70 -7.65
CA PHE A 240 15.53 -23.50 -9.07
C PHE A 240 15.27 -22.04 -9.43
N TYR A 241 14.33 -21.38 -8.76
CA TYR A 241 13.89 -20.03 -9.12
C TYR A 241 14.85 -18.92 -8.65
N ILE A 242 15.48 -19.10 -7.48
CA ILE A 242 16.34 -18.06 -6.89
C ILE A 242 17.78 -18.27 -7.34
N ASP A 243 18.34 -19.46 -7.10
CA ASP A 243 19.75 -19.70 -7.39
C ASP A 243 19.95 -19.99 -8.89
N GLY A 244 19.04 -20.76 -9.50
CA GLY A 244 19.09 -21.14 -10.92
C GLY A 244 18.65 -20.03 -11.88
N LEU A 245 17.45 -19.49 -11.72
CA LEU A 245 16.95 -18.40 -12.57
C LEU A 245 17.46 -17.02 -12.14
N GLY A 246 17.88 -16.83 -10.88
CA GLY A 246 18.35 -15.54 -10.37
C GLY A 246 17.23 -14.61 -9.88
N LEU A 247 16.02 -15.13 -9.65
CA LEU A 247 14.90 -14.30 -9.20
C LEU A 247 15.02 -13.91 -7.73
N LYS A 248 14.46 -12.74 -7.37
CA LYS A 248 14.60 -12.18 -6.02
C LYS A 248 13.59 -12.79 -5.05
N LYS A 249 14.07 -13.29 -3.90
CA LYS A 249 13.23 -13.59 -2.74
C LYS A 249 12.58 -12.32 -2.20
N LEU A 250 11.25 -12.30 -2.11
CA LEU A 250 10.51 -11.22 -1.48
C LEU A 250 10.28 -11.47 0.01
N GLY A 251 10.08 -12.73 0.38
CA GLY A 251 9.87 -13.16 1.76
C GLY A 251 9.54 -14.65 1.84
N ASP A 252 9.42 -15.12 3.08
CA ASP A 252 8.94 -16.45 3.43
C ASP A 252 8.11 -16.38 4.71
N PHE A 253 7.32 -17.41 4.97
CA PHE A 253 6.59 -17.55 6.24
C PHE A 253 6.45 -19.00 6.64
N ASN A 254 6.22 -19.21 7.94
CA ASN A 254 5.70 -20.44 8.49
C ASN A 254 4.54 -20.08 9.45
N HIS A 255 3.31 -20.37 9.05
CA HIS A 255 2.12 -20.01 9.82
C HIS A 255 0.93 -20.92 9.48
N GLY A 256 0.14 -21.29 10.50
CA GLY A 256 -1.10 -22.05 10.31
C GLY A 256 -0.93 -23.44 9.67
N GLY A 257 0.24 -24.08 9.85
CA GLY A 257 0.57 -25.36 9.21
C GLY A 257 1.11 -25.25 7.78
N TYR A 258 1.35 -24.03 7.29
CA TYR A 258 1.88 -23.76 5.96
C TYR A 258 3.27 -23.12 6.01
N GLU A 259 4.16 -23.60 5.15
CA GLU A 259 5.40 -22.94 4.77
C GLU A 259 5.21 -22.26 3.40
N GLY A 260 5.62 -21.01 3.28
CA GLY A 260 5.44 -20.21 2.06
C GLY A 260 6.71 -19.53 1.59
N LEU A 261 6.87 -19.43 0.26
CA LEU A 261 7.95 -18.71 -0.41
C LEU A 261 7.37 -17.74 -1.44
N MET A 262 7.75 -16.46 -1.37
CA MET A 262 7.36 -15.44 -2.36
C MET A 262 8.57 -14.96 -3.17
N ILE A 263 8.45 -14.99 -4.50
CA ILE A 263 9.53 -14.66 -5.47
C ILE A 263 9.04 -13.62 -6.47
N GLY A 264 9.81 -12.54 -6.66
CA GLY A 264 9.42 -11.40 -7.51
C GLY A 264 9.64 -11.61 -9.01
N LEU A 265 8.81 -10.94 -9.82
CA LEU A 265 8.81 -10.99 -11.29
C LEU A 265 8.69 -9.59 -11.93
N PRO A 266 9.73 -8.74 -11.90
CA PRO A 266 11.03 -8.86 -11.22
C PRO A 266 11.03 -8.24 -9.81
N ASP A 267 9.94 -7.56 -9.43
CA ASP A 267 9.78 -6.87 -8.15
C ASP A 267 8.62 -7.48 -7.35
N LYS A 268 8.08 -6.74 -6.37
CA LYS A 268 6.96 -7.21 -5.55
C LYS A 268 5.58 -7.04 -6.20
N THR A 269 5.47 -6.30 -7.30
CA THR A 269 4.20 -5.97 -7.97
C THR A 269 3.59 -7.21 -8.62
N TYR A 270 4.44 -8.03 -9.24
CA TYR A 270 4.09 -9.34 -9.80
C TYR A 270 4.97 -10.39 -9.15
N HIS A 271 4.40 -11.45 -8.60
CA HIS A 271 5.20 -12.46 -7.92
C HIS A 271 4.57 -13.84 -7.95
N LEU A 272 5.43 -14.84 -7.77
CA LEU A 272 5.05 -16.22 -7.53
C LEU A 272 4.97 -16.46 -6.02
N GLU A 273 4.02 -17.28 -5.62
CA GLU A 273 3.97 -17.85 -4.27
C GLU A 273 3.94 -19.37 -4.36
N PHE A 274 4.81 -20.02 -3.59
CA PHE A 274 4.82 -21.47 -3.42
C PHE A 274 4.47 -21.79 -1.98
N ILE A 275 3.54 -22.73 -1.80
CA ILE A 275 3.01 -23.10 -0.49
C ILE A 275 3.22 -24.61 -0.29
N GLN A 276 3.70 -24.99 0.89
CA GLN A 276 3.88 -26.39 1.29
C GLN A 276 3.26 -26.61 2.67
N THR A 277 2.74 -27.81 2.92
CA THR A 277 2.30 -28.26 4.26
C THR A 277 3.17 -29.40 4.75
N GLU A 278 3.10 -29.72 6.04
CA GLU A 278 3.83 -30.85 6.62
C GLU A 278 3.40 -32.19 5.99
N GLU A 279 2.09 -32.39 5.80
CA GLU A 279 1.56 -33.57 5.12
C GLU A 279 1.66 -33.41 3.60
N LYS A 280 2.35 -34.35 2.94
CA LYS A 280 2.44 -34.32 1.47
C LYS A 280 1.06 -34.49 0.85
N MET A 281 0.70 -33.56 -0.03
CA MET A 281 -0.57 -33.60 -0.75
C MET A 281 -0.40 -34.12 -2.17
N LYS A 282 -1.46 -34.65 -2.76
CA LYS A 282 -1.48 -34.95 -4.20
C LYS A 282 -1.55 -33.63 -4.97
N LEU A 283 -0.52 -33.34 -5.76
CA LEU A 283 -0.44 -32.13 -6.59
C LEU A 283 -1.11 -32.36 -7.96
N PRO A 284 -1.68 -31.31 -8.58
CA PRO A 284 -2.10 -31.39 -9.97
C PRO A 284 -0.88 -31.56 -10.88
N GLU A 285 -0.97 -32.44 -11.87
CA GLU A 285 0.04 -32.55 -12.92
C GLU A 285 -0.15 -31.38 -13.91
N PRO A 286 0.88 -30.54 -14.13
CA PRO A 286 0.76 -29.44 -15.08
C PRO A 286 0.62 -29.98 -16.51
N THR A 287 -0.17 -29.29 -17.33
CA THR A 287 -0.11 -29.50 -18.77
C THR A 287 1.19 -28.94 -19.31
N LYS A 288 1.65 -29.47 -20.44
CA LYS A 288 2.87 -28.98 -21.11
C LYS A 288 2.77 -27.55 -21.67
N GLU A 289 1.59 -26.93 -21.63
CA GLU A 289 1.32 -25.55 -22.04
C GLU A 289 1.03 -24.63 -20.84
N HIS A 290 1.22 -25.11 -19.61
CA HIS A 290 1.35 -24.22 -18.46
C HIS A 290 2.77 -23.65 -18.43
N LEU A 291 2.94 -22.50 -19.09
CA LEU A 291 4.23 -21.86 -19.29
C LEU A 291 4.38 -20.61 -18.43
N LEU A 292 5.51 -20.51 -17.73
CA LEU A 292 6.04 -19.23 -17.27
C LEU A 292 7.12 -18.77 -18.24
N VAL A 293 6.86 -17.67 -18.96
CA VAL A 293 7.73 -17.24 -20.07
C VAL A 293 8.51 -15.99 -19.67
N PHE A 294 9.83 -16.04 -19.83
CA PHE A 294 10.73 -14.92 -19.67
C PHE A 294 11.33 -14.52 -21.01
N TYR A 295 11.12 -13.27 -21.40
CA TYR A 295 11.74 -12.64 -22.56
C TYR A 295 13.03 -11.94 -22.12
N MET A 296 14.18 -12.46 -22.57
CA MET A 296 15.52 -12.02 -22.19
C MET A 296 16.27 -11.57 -23.44
N PRO A 297 16.21 -10.28 -23.83
CA PRO A 297 16.84 -9.82 -25.07
C PRO A 297 18.38 -9.89 -25.02
N ASP A 298 19.00 -9.77 -23.84
CA ASP A 298 20.44 -9.92 -23.68
C ASP A 298 20.86 -11.39 -23.82
N GLN A 299 21.60 -11.69 -24.88
CA GLN A 299 22.03 -13.06 -25.18
C GLN A 299 23.05 -13.60 -24.16
N HIS A 300 23.87 -12.75 -23.55
CA HIS A 300 24.86 -13.19 -22.56
C HIS A 300 24.18 -13.57 -21.25
N GLU A 301 23.25 -12.75 -20.76
CA GLU A 301 22.44 -13.06 -19.57
C GLU A 301 21.60 -14.32 -19.80
N TRP A 302 20.98 -14.44 -20.97
CA TRP A 302 20.21 -15.63 -21.36
C TRP A 302 21.09 -16.89 -21.30
N ARG A 303 22.25 -16.92 -21.98
CA ARG A 303 23.17 -18.07 -21.97
C ARG A 303 23.63 -18.43 -20.56
N THR A 304 23.89 -17.42 -19.73
CA THR A 304 24.34 -17.61 -18.35
C THR A 304 23.26 -18.29 -17.51
N ALA A 305 22.01 -17.85 -17.62
CA ALA A 305 20.89 -18.48 -16.92
C ALA A 305 20.65 -19.92 -17.38
N VAL A 306 20.70 -20.17 -18.70
CA VAL A 306 20.60 -21.53 -19.27
C VAL A 306 21.70 -22.45 -18.74
N ALA A 307 22.96 -22.02 -18.81
CA ALA A 307 24.10 -22.82 -18.35
C ALA A 307 23.98 -23.15 -16.86
N ARG A 308 23.62 -22.17 -16.02
CA ARG A 308 23.44 -22.36 -14.58
C ARG A 308 22.36 -23.40 -14.26
N LEU A 309 21.20 -23.34 -14.93
CA LEU A 309 20.15 -24.34 -14.77
C LEU A 309 20.58 -25.73 -15.24
N ASN A 310 21.28 -25.81 -16.37
CA ASN A 310 21.81 -27.06 -16.90
C ASN A 310 22.83 -27.70 -15.93
N ASP A 311 23.74 -26.90 -15.36
CA ASP A 311 24.73 -27.36 -14.37
C ASP A 311 24.08 -27.83 -13.07
N MET A 312 22.90 -27.31 -12.73
CA MET A 312 22.07 -27.78 -11.62
C MET A 312 21.26 -29.05 -11.97
N GLY A 313 21.34 -29.54 -13.21
CA GLY A 313 20.65 -30.74 -13.69
C GLY A 313 19.29 -30.48 -14.32
N TYR A 314 18.91 -29.23 -14.56
CA TYR A 314 17.66 -28.86 -15.23
C TYR A 314 17.93 -28.62 -16.72
N THR A 315 17.77 -29.68 -17.51
CA THR A 315 18.04 -29.67 -18.96
C THR A 315 16.83 -29.23 -19.78
N GLU A 316 17.08 -28.84 -21.02
CA GLU A 316 16.01 -28.54 -21.98
C GLU A 316 15.09 -29.76 -22.22
N VAL A 317 13.79 -29.49 -22.30
CA VAL A 317 12.76 -30.42 -22.75
C VAL A 317 12.11 -29.92 -24.04
N LEU A 318 11.60 -30.84 -24.87
CA LEU A 318 10.91 -30.45 -26.10
C LEU A 318 9.62 -29.66 -25.76
N PRO A 319 9.45 -28.43 -26.28
CA PRO A 319 8.20 -27.69 -26.11
C PRO A 319 7.06 -28.39 -26.85
N GLU A 320 5.85 -28.29 -26.30
CA GLU A 320 4.66 -28.85 -26.96
C GLU A 320 4.30 -27.99 -28.19
N ASN A 321 4.24 -26.66 -28.02
CA ASN A 321 4.27 -25.72 -29.13
C ASN A 321 5.71 -25.42 -29.60
N LEU A 322 6.08 -25.92 -30.78
CA LEU A 322 7.40 -25.74 -31.40
C LEU A 322 7.82 -24.26 -31.62
N TYR A 323 6.88 -23.31 -31.54
CA TYR A 323 7.20 -21.88 -31.51
C TYR A 323 8.26 -21.55 -30.46
N TRP A 324 8.17 -22.16 -29.27
CA TRP A 324 9.07 -21.88 -28.15
C TRP A 324 10.52 -22.34 -28.36
N GLY A 325 10.77 -23.23 -29.32
CA GLY A 325 12.13 -23.61 -29.72
C GLY A 325 12.80 -22.60 -30.67
N ARG A 326 12.09 -21.57 -31.12
CA ARG A 326 12.61 -20.57 -32.07
C ARG A 326 13.38 -19.47 -31.33
N GLY A 327 14.58 -19.78 -30.85
CA GLY A 327 15.40 -18.83 -30.10
C GLY A 327 15.07 -18.78 -28.61
N GLY A 328 14.43 -19.83 -28.09
CA GLY A 328 14.23 -20.06 -26.67
C GLY A 328 14.48 -21.52 -26.32
N ILE A 329 14.48 -21.81 -25.02
CA ILE A 329 14.50 -23.17 -24.49
C ILE A 329 13.36 -23.35 -23.49
N THR A 330 12.90 -24.59 -23.33
CA THR A 330 11.90 -24.96 -22.32
C THR A 330 12.54 -25.87 -21.29
N ILE A 331 12.35 -25.55 -20.00
CA ILE A 331 12.88 -26.33 -18.87
C ILE A 331 11.71 -26.65 -17.94
N GLU A 332 11.70 -27.84 -17.35
CA GLU A 332 10.76 -28.19 -16.29
C GLU A 332 11.35 -27.84 -14.92
N ASP A 333 10.56 -27.13 -14.11
CA ASP A 333 10.86 -26.89 -12.71
C ASP A 333 10.75 -28.20 -11.92
N PRO A 334 11.17 -28.22 -10.63
CA PRO A 334 11.03 -29.41 -9.79
C PRO A 334 9.66 -30.08 -9.81
N ASP A 335 8.56 -29.31 -9.90
CA ASP A 335 7.18 -29.81 -9.89
C ASP A 335 6.65 -30.15 -11.31
N GLY A 336 7.51 -30.10 -12.34
CA GLY A 336 7.18 -30.40 -13.73
C GLY A 336 6.52 -29.25 -14.49
N TRP A 337 6.45 -28.06 -13.91
CA TRP A 337 5.90 -26.88 -14.59
C TRP A 337 6.95 -26.29 -15.52
N ARG A 338 6.52 -25.87 -16.71
CA ARG A 338 7.45 -25.44 -17.75
C ARG A 338 7.77 -23.95 -17.63
N VAL A 339 9.06 -23.65 -17.68
CA VAL A 339 9.62 -22.31 -17.78
C VAL A 339 10.28 -22.17 -19.15
N VAL A 340 9.90 -21.12 -19.87
CA VAL A 340 10.49 -20.80 -21.18
C VAL A 340 11.39 -19.60 -21.03
N LEU A 341 12.65 -19.74 -21.46
CA LEU A 341 13.59 -18.63 -21.56
C LEU A 341 13.73 -18.29 -23.05
N MET A 342 13.12 -17.19 -23.47
CA MET A 342 13.11 -16.74 -24.86
C MET A 342 14.11 -15.60 -25.07
N ASN A 343 15.08 -15.76 -25.98
CA ASN A 343 16.03 -14.70 -26.31
C ASN A 343 15.44 -13.70 -27.33
N SER A 344 14.48 -12.90 -26.86
CA SER A 344 13.74 -11.90 -27.65
C SER A 344 13.24 -10.79 -26.71
N PRO A 345 12.99 -9.55 -27.19
CA PRO A 345 12.40 -8.49 -26.39
C PRO A 345 10.92 -8.70 -26.01
N GLY A 346 10.22 -9.70 -26.58
CA GLY A 346 8.81 -9.94 -26.31
C GLY A 346 7.86 -9.34 -27.35
N ILE A 347 6.59 -9.17 -26.96
CA ILE A 347 5.50 -8.64 -27.80
C ILE A 347 5.50 -7.12 -27.80
#